data_AF-A0A955DAE0-F1
#
_entry.id   AF-A0A955DAE0-F1
#
_cell.length_a   1.000
_cell.length_b   1.000
_cell.length_c   1.000
_cell.angle_alpha   90.00
_cell.angle_beta   90.00
_cell.angle_gamma   90.00
#
_symmetry.space_group_name_H-M   'P 1'
#
loop_
_entity.id
_entity.type
_entity.pdbx_description
1 polymer ?
#
loop_
_entity_poly.entity_id
_entity_poly.type
_entity_poly.pdbx_seq_one_letter_code
_entity_poly.pdbx_strand_id
1 'polypeptide(L)'
;MPTMPTRGFAHLIAALAGATALGGASVSASGAIVATAGDATQITPPPSCAPLALPTGTSIYAWNERTSVFGPLPVEMSLNPSTSAALTPSVLSGPANSHFVHIDWAPGTLVAGYIDFDAPILGVALRDASLDATDGVAGAFGTIYPTGTPFRGWGPPLNASTGVIINPGGTNPNRLEIFAHTAPPRARPAGHGADPRLHRRARADVGARACRAGAAWRAAAAVSGTAGRVGHGASGVPPNPRGGHDTRRTCVPGASRLRGGA
;
A
#
# COMPACT_ATOMS: atom_id res chain seq x y z
N MET A 1 -89.65 46.05 2.72
CA MET A 1 -89.44 44.60 2.91
C MET A 1 -87.94 44.30 2.86
N PRO A 2 -87.47 43.37 3.70
CA PRO A 2 -86.05 43.03 3.98
C PRO A 2 -85.42 42.28 2.78
N THR A 3 -84.11 42.06 2.61
CA THR A 3 -83.14 41.28 3.42
C THR A 3 -81.72 41.46 2.83
N MET A 4 -80.69 41.63 3.69
CA MET A 4 -79.26 41.32 3.43
C MET A 4 -79.07 39.78 3.23
N PRO A 5 -77.87 39.15 3.16
CA PRO A 5 -76.46 39.55 2.95
C PRO A 5 -75.82 38.72 1.79
N THR A 6 -74.51 38.72 1.42
CA THR A 6 -73.39 38.05 2.14
C THR A 6 -72.11 38.03 1.29
N ARG A 7 -71.02 38.53 1.89
CA ARG A 7 -69.59 38.13 1.88
C ARG A 7 -69.05 37.18 0.79
N GLY A 8 -67.84 37.49 0.32
CA GLY A 8 -66.92 36.51 -0.28
C GLY A 8 -65.47 37.02 -0.30
N PHE A 9 -64.70 36.63 0.72
CA PHE A 9 -63.24 36.76 0.81
C PHE A 9 -62.54 35.83 -0.20
N ALA A 10 -61.45 36.29 -0.82
CA ALA A 10 -60.36 35.41 -1.25
C ALA A 10 -59.05 36.20 -1.41
N HIS A 11 -58.27 36.28 -0.33
CA HIS A 11 -56.83 36.58 -0.42
C HIS A 11 -56.12 35.28 -0.83
N LEU A 12 -55.64 35.23 -2.07
CA LEU A 12 -54.77 34.15 -2.55
C LEU A 12 -53.32 34.50 -2.20
N ILE A 13 -52.77 33.90 -1.16
CA ILE A 13 -51.33 33.90 -0.88
C ILE A 13 -50.74 32.69 -1.60
N ALA A 14 -50.08 32.92 -2.74
CA ALA A 14 -49.30 31.90 -3.43
C ALA A 14 -47.86 31.91 -2.89
N ALA A 15 -47.52 30.95 -2.03
CA ALA A 15 -46.16 30.69 -1.61
C ALA A 15 -45.46 29.82 -2.65
N LEU A 16 -44.54 30.41 -3.43
CA LEU A 16 -43.69 29.69 -4.36
C LEU A 16 -42.50 29.10 -3.58
N ALA A 17 -42.61 27.84 -3.17
CA ALA A 17 -41.49 27.08 -2.62
C ALA A 17 -40.58 26.62 -3.77
N GLY A 18 -39.52 27.39 -4.03
CA GLY A 18 -38.44 26.99 -4.93
C GLY A 18 -37.58 25.91 -4.29
N ALA A 19 -37.79 24.65 -4.69
CA ALA A 19 -36.90 23.55 -4.35
C ALA A 19 -35.65 23.61 -5.23
N THR A 20 -34.61 24.32 -4.76
CA THR A 20 -33.25 24.16 -5.30
C THR A 20 -32.73 22.79 -4.92
N ALA A 21 -32.74 21.87 -5.88
CA ALA A 21 -32.02 20.61 -5.79
C ALA A 21 -30.51 20.90 -5.73
N LEU A 22 -29.93 20.80 -4.54
CA LEU A 22 -28.49 20.63 -4.37
C LEU A 22 -28.13 19.29 -5.03
N GLY A 23 -27.66 19.35 -6.28
CA GLY A 23 -27.03 18.22 -6.93
C GLY A 23 -25.85 17.79 -6.08
N GLY A 24 -26.00 16.67 -5.36
CA GLY A 24 -24.92 16.04 -4.65
C GLY A 24 -23.87 15.63 -5.66
N ALA A 25 -22.79 16.42 -5.77
CA ALA A 25 -21.56 15.92 -6.33
C ALA A 25 -21.12 14.77 -5.42
N SER A 26 -21.37 13.55 -5.86
CA SER A 26 -20.65 12.39 -5.37
C SER A 26 -19.17 12.69 -5.61
N VAL A 27 -18.49 13.16 -4.58
CA VAL A 27 -17.04 13.05 -4.50
C VAL A 27 -16.76 11.55 -4.58
N SER A 28 -16.44 11.07 -5.78
CA SER A 28 -15.86 9.75 -5.92
C SER A 28 -14.66 9.75 -4.98
N ALA A 29 -14.71 8.94 -3.93
CA ALA A 29 -13.54 8.66 -3.11
C ALA A 29 -12.53 7.94 -4.03
N SER A 30 -11.71 8.73 -4.70
CA SER A 30 -10.63 8.26 -5.55
C SER A 30 -9.49 7.89 -4.63
N GLY A 31 -9.22 6.60 -4.45
CA GLY A 31 -8.02 6.14 -3.75
C GLY A 31 -6.79 6.81 -4.33
N ALA A 32 -6.13 7.63 -3.53
CA ALA A 32 -4.99 8.44 -3.90
C ALA A 32 -3.89 8.27 -2.86
N ILE A 33 -2.64 8.28 -3.32
CA ILE A 33 -1.50 8.59 -2.46
C ILE A 33 -1.67 10.03 -1.98
N VAL A 34 -1.70 10.22 -0.66
CA VAL A 34 -1.88 11.54 -0.01
C VAL A 34 -0.64 12.03 0.72
N ALA A 35 0.29 11.14 1.06
CA ALA A 35 1.59 11.52 1.58
C ALA A 35 2.63 10.46 1.28
N THR A 36 3.88 10.91 1.14
CA THR A 36 5.06 10.05 1.14
C THR A 36 6.11 10.65 2.06
N ALA A 37 6.99 9.81 2.63
CA ALA A 37 8.15 10.30 3.38
C ALA A 37 9.31 9.30 3.36
N GLY A 38 10.47 9.74 3.88
CA GLY A 38 11.72 9.02 3.78
C GLY A 38 12.22 9.05 2.33
N ASP A 39 12.58 7.88 1.83
CA ASP A 39 13.05 7.71 0.44
C ASP A 39 11.89 7.64 -0.58
N ALA A 40 10.63 7.68 -0.11
CA ALA A 40 9.46 7.63 -0.96
C ALA A 40 9.06 9.00 -1.53
N THR A 41 8.94 9.05 -2.86
CA THR A 41 8.46 10.20 -3.62
C THR A 41 7.33 9.79 -4.54
N GLN A 42 6.22 10.52 -4.47
CA GLN A 42 5.14 10.38 -5.43
C GLN A 42 5.49 11.09 -6.75
N ILE A 43 5.30 10.39 -7.86
CA ILE A 43 5.46 10.92 -9.22
C ILE A 43 4.18 10.70 -10.04
N THR A 44 4.10 11.33 -11.21
CA THR A 44 3.11 10.94 -12.23
C THR A 44 3.52 9.60 -12.87
N PRO A 45 2.57 8.78 -13.36
CA PRO A 45 2.91 7.57 -14.08
C PRO A 45 3.93 7.83 -15.20
N PRO A 46 5.11 7.18 -15.17
CA PRO A 46 6.13 7.41 -16.18
C PRO A 46 5.75 6.72 -17.50
N PRO A 47 6.33 7.13 -18.64
CA PRO A 47 6.17 6.39 -19.90
C PRO A 47 6.68 4.94 -19.82
N SER A 48 7.62 4.66 -18.91
CA SER A 48 8.11 3.30 -18.64
C SER A 48 8.59 3.16 -17.20
N CYS A 49 8.35 1.98 -16.62
CA CYS A 49 8.98 1.54 -15.38
C CYS A 49 9.84 0.28 -15.62
N ALA A 50 10.39 0.13 -16.83
CA ALA A 50 11.38 -0.90 -17.10
C ALA A 50 12.62 -0.69 -16.22
N PRO A 51 13.42 -1.75 -15.95
CA PRO A 51 14.65 -1.60 -15.17
C PRO A 51 15.54 -0.48 -15.72
N LEU A 52 16.03 0.38 -14.82
CA LEU A 52 16.87 1.55 -15.13
C LEU A 52 16.16 2.69 -15.90
N ALA A 53 14.84 2.61 -16.11
CA ALA A 53 14.08 3.69 -16.75
C ALA A 53 13.85 4.89 -15.81
N LEU A 54 13.85 4.64 -14.49
CA LEU A 54 13.81 5.68 -13.46
C LEU A 54 15.19 5.81 -12.80
N PRO A 55 15.52 6.97 -12.20
CA PRO A 55 16.80 7.15 -11.55
C PRO A 55 17.00 6.11 -10.44
N THR A 56 18.04 5.28 -10.59
CA THR A 56 18.35 4.17 -9.68
C THR A 56 19.00 4.65 -8.38
N GLY A 57 18.90 3.86 -7.32
CA GLY A 57 19.72 4.06 -6.12
C GLY A 57 18.91 4.02 -4.85
N THR A 58 18.70 5.19 -4.24
CA THR A 58 18.09 5.32 -2.90
C THR A 58 16.66 5.85 -2.94
N SER A 59 15.97 5.79 -4.08
CA SER A 59 14.63 6.36 -4.23
C SER A 59 13.57 5.28 -4.38
N ILE A 60 12.44 5.49 -3.72
CA ILE A 60 11.21 4.72 -3.87
C ILE A 60 10.23 5.61 -4.65
N TYR A 61 9.90 5.22 -5.87
CA TYR A 61 8.92 5.96 -6.67
C TYR A 61 7.55 5.35 -6.49
N ALA A 62 6.55 6.18 -6.24
CA ALA A 62 5.15 5.73 -6.16
C ALA A 62 4.27 6.57 -7.07
N TRP A 63 3.24 5.97 -7.66
CA TRP A 63 2.26 6.72 -8.45
C TRP A 63 0.87 6.08 -8.37
N ASN A 64 -0.15 6.92 -8.58
CA ASN A 64 -1.53 6.47 -8.76
C ASN A 64 -1.69 5.92 -10.18
N GLU A 65 -2.32 4.77 -10.35
CA GLU A 65 -2.44 4.12 -11.65
C GLU A 65 -3.84 4.22 -12.24
N ARG A 66 -4.77 3.40 -11.74
CA ARG A 66 -6.17 3.38 -12.18
C ARG A 66 -7.08 3.38 -10.96
N THR A 67 -8.18 4.09 -11.08
CA THR A 67 -9.25 4.07 -10.09
C THR A 67 -10.33 3.09 -10.50
N SER A 68 -11.04 2.52 -9.52
CA SER A 68 -12.19 1.64 -9.76
C SER A 68 -11.88 0.48 -10.72
N VAL A 69 -10.72 -0.15 -10.55
CA VAL A 69 -10.32 -1.35 -11.26
C VAL A 69 -11.19 -2.51 -10.82
N PHE A 70 -11.70 -3.28 -11.77
CA PHE A 70 -12.50 -4.49 -11.54
C PHE A 70 -11.79 -5.71 -12.12
N GLY A 71 -11.93 -6.85 -11.45
CA GLY A 71 -11.44 -8.14 -11.93
C GLY A 71 -10.77 -8.94 -10.81
N PRO A 72 -10.42 -10.21 -11.07
CA PRO A 72 -9.60 -10.97 -10.15
C PRO A 72 -8.19 -10.39 -10.15
N LEU A 73 -7.83 -9.66 -9.09
CA LEU A 73 -6.48 -9.11 -8.93
C LEU A 73 -5.69 -10.02 -7.98
N PRO A 74 -4.73 -10.83 -8.47
CA PRO A 74 -3.90 -11.65 -7.60
C PRO A 74 -3.02 -10.75 -6.71
N VAL A 75 -3.00 -11.05 -5.42
CA VAL A 75 -2.18 -10.34 -4.41
C VAL A 75 -1.53 -11.36 -3.47
N GLU A 76 -0.36 -11.04 -2.95
CA GLU A 76 0.36 -11.90 -1.99
C GLU A 76 0.16 -11.48 -0.54
N MET A 77 -0.38 -10.28 -0.30
CA MET A 77 -0.68 -9.78 1.03
C MET A 77 -2.09 -9.22 1.01
N SER A 78 -3.04 -9.93 1.60
CA SER A 78 -4.46 -9.52 1.66
C SER A 78 -4.96 -9.31 3.09
N LEU A 79 -4.13 -9.61 4.09
CA LEU A 79 -4.39 -9.33 5.48
C LEU A 79 -3.73 -8.01 5.84
N ASN A 80 -4.49 -7.12 6.48
CA ASN A 80 -3.97 -5.90 7.05
C ASN A 80 -4.13 -6.00 8.58
N PRO A 81 -3.03 -6.13 9.34
CA PRO A 81 -1.63 -6.08 8.88
C PRO A 81 -1.05 -7.35 8.29
N SER A 82 0.07 -7.22 7.56
CA SER A 82 0.88 -8.35 7.04
C SER A 82 2.32 -7.94 6.73
N THR A 83 3.22 -8.91 6.57
CA THR A 83 4.62 -8.66 6.15
C THR A 83 5.02 -9.58 5.00
N SER A 84 6.05 -9.19 4.23
CA SER A 84 6.57 -9.99 3.12
C SER A 84 7.18 -11.33 3.57
N ALA A 85 7.39 -11.53 4.87
CA ALA A 85 7.81 -12.80 5.45
C ALA A 85 6.65 -13.81 5.61
N ALA A 86 5.40 -13.34 5.60
CA ALA A 86 4.20 -14.14 5.79
C ALA A 86 3.16 -13.85 4.70
N LEU A 87 3.56 -14.08 3.44
CA LEU A 87 2.67 -13.90 2.29
C LEU A 87 1.46 -14.82 2.41
N THR A 88 0.27 -14.24 2.25
CA THR A 88 -1.03 -14.93 2.19
C THR A 88 -1.65 -14.66 0.81
N PRO A 89 -1.32 -15.47 -0.20
CA PRO A 89 -1.86 -15.32 -1.54
C PRO A 89 -3.39 -15.29 -1.52
N SER A 90 -3.97 -14.36 -2.27
CA SER A 90 -5.40 -14.16 -2.41
C SER A 90 -5.72 -13.51 -3.75
N VAL A 91 -7.01 -13.40 -4.03
CA VAL A 91 -7.53 -12.68 -5.19
C VAL A 91 -8.48 -11.61 -4.67
N LEU A 92 -8.17 -10.35 -4.93
CA LEU A 92 -9.09 -9.27 -4.64
C LEU A 92 -10.23 -9.29 -5.66
N SER A 93 -11.44 -9.07 -5.16
CA SER A 93 -12.64 -8.92 -5.97
C SER A 93 -13.33 -7.62 -5.58
N GLY A 94 -14.01 -6.99 -6.55
CA GLY A 94 -14.66 -5.69 -6.38
C GLY A 94 -13.79 -4.50 -6.83
N PRO A 95 -14.36 -3.29 -6.78
CA PRO A 95 -13.67 -2.08 -7.21
C PRO A 95 -12.53 -1.71 -6.27
N ALA A 96 -11.33 -1.53 -6.82
CA ALA A 96 -10.16 -1.05 -6.08
C ALA A 96 -9.43 0.05 -6.86
N ASN A 97 -8.72 0.92 -6.14
CA ASN A 97 -7.80 1.88 -6.74
C ASN A 97 -6.40 1.27 -6.71
N SER A 98 -5.71 1.25 -7.84
CA SER A 98 -4.37 0.71 -7.96
C SER A 98 -3.31 1.80 -7.87
N HIS A 99 -2.25 1.44 -7.17
CA HIS A 99 -1.05 2.25 -7.00
C HIS A 99 0.16 1.37 -7.28
N PHE A 100 1.16 1.95 -7.91
CA PHE A 100 2.43 1.28 -8.14
C PHE A 100 3.50 1.85 -7.24
N VAL A 101 4.42 0.99 -6.84
CA VAL A 101 5.65 1.37 -6.18
C VAL A 101 6.80 0.68 -6.89
N HIS A 102 7.82 1.46 -7.20
CA HIS A 102 8.98 1.05 -7.97
C HIS A 102 10.26 1.42 -7.25
N ILE A 103 11.15 0.44 -7.13
CA ILE A 103 12.51 0.62 -6.65
C ILE A 103 13.46 0.00 -7.67
N ASP A 104 14.26 0.82 -8.33
CA ASP A 104 15.41 0.33 -9.08
C ASP A 104 16.58 0.08 -8.12
N TRP A 105 16.90 -1.19 -7.92
CA TRP A 105 17.92 -1.62 -6.98
C TRP A 105 19.33 -1.23 -7.41
N ALA A 106 20.12 -0.80 -6.44
CA ALA A 106 21.58 -0.74 -6.53
C ALA A 106 22.20 -1.55 -5.38
N PRO A 107 23.24 -2.37 -5.62
CA PRO A 107 23.88 -3.15 -4.56
C PRO A 107 24.44 -2.26 -3.44
N GLY A 108 24.16 -2.64 -2.18
CA GLY A 108 24.62 -1.92 -0.99
C GLY A 108 23.75 -0.73 -0.59
N THR A 109 22.61 -0.50 -1.25
CA THR A 109 21.66 0.53 -0.83
C THR A 109 20.67 0.00 0.21
N LEU A 110 20.37 0.87 1.18
CA LEU A 110 19.27 0.77 2.10
C LEU A 110 18.30 1.89 1.78
N VAL A 111 17.03 1.57 1.60
CA VAL A 111 15.95 2.52 1.38
C VAL A 111 14.83 2.27 2.37
N ALA A 112 14.33 3.35 2.96
CA ALA A 112 13.26 3.32 3.95
C ALA A 112 12.29 4.47 3.74
N GLY A 113 10.99 4.17 3.75
CA GLY A 113 9.97 5.18 3.58
C GLY A 113 8.57 4.66 3.83
N TYR A 114 7.60 5.57 3.76
CA TYR A 114 6.20 5.20 3.81
C TYR A 114 5.39 5.94 2.74
N ILE A 115 4.25 5.34 2.41
CA ILE A 115 3.24 5.89 1.51
C ILE A 115 1.92 5.81 2.24
N ASP A 116 1.27 6.96 2.44
CA ASP A 116 -0.09 7.04 2.97
C ASP A 116 -1.08 7.15 1.81
N PHE A 117 -2.13 6.35 1.88
CA PHE A 117 -3.29 6.41 1.00
C PHE A 117 -4.46 7.10 1.74
N ASP A 118 -5.41 7.66 1.00
CA ASP A 118 -6.66 8.15 1.57
C ASP A 118 -7.69 7.04 1.86
N ALA A 119 -7.39 5.79 1.49
CA ALA A 119 -8.23 4.63 1.74
C ALA A 119 -7.43 3.41 2.25
N PRO A 120 -8.08 2.46 2.94
CA PRO A 120 -7.42 1.27 3.44
C PRO A 120 -6.81 0.42 2.33
N ILE A 121 -5.63 -0.14 2.59
CA ILE A 121 -4.99 -1.09 1.67
C ILE A 121 -5.75 -2.43 1.74
N LEU A 122 -6.28 -2.88 0.60
CA LEU A 122 -6.96 -4.15 0.43
C LEU A 122 -6.00 -5.30 0.16
N GLY A 123 -4.91 -5.01 -0.56
CA GLY A 123 -3.84 -5.97 -0.72
C GLY A 123 -2.67 -5.46 -1.55
N VAL A 124 -1.59 -6.24 -1.56
CA VAL A 124 -0.35 -5.92 -2.27
C VAL A 124 0.08 -7.12 -3.11
N ALA A 125 0.27 -6.88 -4.41
CA ALA A 125 0.95 -7.79 -5.32
C ALA A 125 2.46 -7.51 -5.27
N LEU A 126 3.22 -8.56 -5.03
CA LEU A 126 4.67 -8.55 -4.86
C LEU A 126 5.36 -9.45 -5.86
N ARG A 127 4.77 -10.57 -6.28
CA ARG A 127 5.47 -11.55 -7.16
C ARG A 127 5.36 -11.16 -8.63
N ASP A 128 6.39 -11.53 -9.40
CA ASP A 128 6.46 -11.34 -10.86
C ASP A 128 5.13 -11.72 -11.55
N ALA A 129 4.65 -12.94 -11.31
CA ALA A 129 3.42 -13.44 -11.94
C ALA A 129 2.17 -12.61 -11.61
N SER A 130 2.04 -12.13 -10.37
CA SER A 130 0.89 -11.32 -9.94
C SER A 130 0.99 -9.89 -10.44
N LEU A 131 2.20 -9.34 -10.51
CA LEU A 131 2.43 -8.04 -11.15
C LEU A 131 2.13 -8.09 -12.65
N ASP A 132 2.62 -9.13 -13.33
CA ASP A 132 2.38 -9.33 -14.77
C ASP A 132 0.89 -9.52 -15.08
N ALA A 133 0.18 -10.31 -14.26
CA ALA A 133 -1.25 -10.53 -14.40
C ALA A 133 -2.08 -9.24 -14.17
N THR A 134 -1.56 -8.29 -13.39
CA THR A 134 -2.29 -7.05 -13.04
C THR A 134 -1.97 -5.87 -13.95
N ASP A 135 -0.90 -5.90 -14.76
CA ASP A 135 -0.50 -4.76 -15.59
C ASP A 135 -1.58 -4.27 -16.55
N GLY A 136 -2.21 -5.18 -17.29
CA GLY A 136 -3.23 -4.79 -18.28
C GLY A 136 -4.51 -4.23 -17.65
N VAL A 137 -4.86 -4.68 -16.45
CA VAL A 137 -6.14 -4.37 -15.81
C VAL A 137 -6.01 -3.20 -14.84
N ALA A 138 -4.93 -3.16 -14.07
CA ALA A 138 -4.69 -2.17 -13.02
C ALA A 138 -3.63 -1.11 -13.39
N GLY A 139 -2.83 -1.31 -14.45
CA GLY A 139 -1.76 -0.41 -14.85
C GLY A 139 -2.23 0.94 -15.38
N ALA A 140 -1.44 1.99 -15.14
CA ALA A 140 -1.67 3.32 -15.68
C ALA A 140 -1.62 3.30 -17.21
N PHE A 141 -2.53 4.04 -17.84
CA PHE A 141 -2.52 4.18 -19.30
C PHE A 141 -1.27 4.94 -19.76
N GLY A 142 -0.56 4.39 -20.74
CA GLY A 142 0.66 4.99 -21.29
C GLY A 142 1.96 4.61 -20.56
N THR A 143 1.89 3.88 -19.44
CA THR A 143 3.08 3.32 -18.79
C THR A 143 3.42 1.95 -19.36
N ILE A 144 4.66 1.77 -19.81
CA ILE A 144 5.20 0.48 -20.21
C ILE A 144 5.72 -0.26 -18.96
N TYR A 145 5.04 -1.36 -18.62
CA TYR A 145 5.44 -2.25 -17.54
C TYR A 145 6.39 -3.34 -18.06
N PRO A 146 7.40 -3.76 -17.29
CA PRO A 146 8.32 -4.83 -17.69
C PRO A 146 7.69 -6.22 -17.53
N THR A 147 6.52 -6.44 -18.11
CA THR A 147 5.76 -7.69 -18.04
C THR A 147 6.58 -8.86 -18.58
N GLY A 148 6.64 -9.96 -17.84
CA GLY A 148 7.43 -11.15 -18.19
C GLY A 148 8.92 -11.02 -17.88
N THR A 149 9.36 -9.92 -17.27
CA THR A 149 10.76 -9.74 -16.85
C THR A 149 11.00 -10.52 -15.56
N PRO A 150 11.96 -11.46 -15.52
CA PRO A 150 12.26 -12.20 -14.30
C PRO A 150 12.83 -11.26 -13.23
N PHE A 151 12.48 -11.54 -11.97
CA PHE A 151 12.91 -10.76 -10.80
C PHE A 151 12.39 -9.32 -10.78
N ARG A 152 11.28 -9.04 -11.47
CA ARG A 152 10.59 -7.75 -11.43
C ARG A 152 10.00 -7.49 -10.06
N GLY A 153 9.44 -8.51 -9.44
CA GLY A 153 8.82 -8.45 -8.14
C GLY A 153 9.76 -8.91 -7.05
N TRP A 154 9.16 -9.07 -5.88
CA TRP A 154 9.78 -9.71 -4.75
C TRP A 154 9.69 -11.23 -4.86
N GLY A 155 10.82 -11.86 -5.19
CA GLY A 155 10.91 -13.32 -5.31
C GLY A 155 12.25 -13.88 -4.82
N PRO A 156 12.27 -15.14 -4.31
CA PRO A 156 13.52 -15.85 -4.11
C PRO A 156 14.27 -15.98 -5.47
N PRO A 157 15.61 -15.92 -5.48
CA PRO A 157 16.52 -16.02 -4.34
C PRO A 157 17.04 -14.65 -3.88
N LEU A 158 16.24 -13.58 -3.92
CA LEU A 158 16.66 -12.32 -3.32
C LEU A 158 16.86 -12.55 -1.82
N ASN A 159 18.11 -12.43 -1.40
CA ASN A 159 18.62 -12.72 -0.07
C ASN A 159 17.66 -12.21 1.00
N ALA A 160 17.39 -13.06 2.01
CA ALA A 160 16.32 -13.01 3.02
C ALA A 160 16.29 -11.79 3.96
N SER A 161 16.73 -10.64 3.50
CA SER A 161 17.10 -9.52 4.34
C SER A 161 16.29 -8.27 3.95
N THR A 162 15.94 -8.09 2.68
CA THR A 162 14.93 -7.13 2.23
C THR A 162 13.55 -7.48 2.85
N GLY A 163 12.73 -6.49 3.31
CA GLY A 163 11.37 -6.71 3.83
C GLY A 163 10.35 -5.63 3.40
N VAL A 164 9.21 -6.00 2.82
CA VAL A 164 8.05 -5.09 2.67
C VAL A 164 7.10 -5.35 3.85
N ILE A 165 6.69 -4.30 4.56
CA ILE A 165 5.79 -4.43 5.72
C ILE A 165 4.53 -3.62 5.43
N ILE A 166 3.37 -4.30 5.31
CA ILE A 166 2.09 -3.61 5.44
C ILE A 166 1.90 -3.38 6.93
N ASN A 167 2.17 -2.16 7.37
CA ASN A 167 2.42 -1.82 8.76
C ASN A 167 1.23 -2.11 9.71
N PRO A 168 1.51 -2.77 10.86
CA PRO A 168 0.84 -2.53 12.14
C PRO A 168 1.80 -2.06 13.25
N GLY A 169 2.87 -1.37 12.93
CA GLY A 169 3.52 -0.46 13.88
C GLY A 169 2.66 0.77 14.15
N GLY A 170 1.72 1.11 13.26
CA GLY A 170 0.80 2.23 13.40
C GLY A 170 -0.67 1.82 13.26
N THR A 171 -1.55 2.58 13.91
CA THR A 171 -3.02 2.49 13.85
C THR A 171 -3.62 2.86 12.48
N ASN A 172 -2.80 3.02 11.43
CA ASN A 172 -3.24 3.53 10.14
C ASN A 172 -3.35 2.42 9.08
N PRO A 173 -4.55 1.89 8.79
CA PRO A 173 -4.75 0.87 7.76
C PRO A 173 -4.47 1.38 6.34
N ASN A 174 -4.19 2.67 6.18
CA ASN A 174 -3.92 3.30 4.90
C ASN A 174 -2.41 3.54 4.68
N ARG A 175 -1.52 3.01 5.53
CA ARG A 175 -0.07 3.22 5.39
C ARG A 175 0.65 1.96 4.90
N LEU A 176 1.45 2.10 3.84
CA LEU A 176 2.43 1.12 3.40
C LEU A 176 3.83 1.55 3.87
N GLU A 177 4.51 0.69 4.63
CA GLU A 177 5.90 0.92 5.04
C GLU A 177 6.87 0.03 4.28
N ILE A 178 7.99 0.62 3.88
CA ILE A 178 8.94 -0.01 2.98
C ILE A 178 10.31 0.03 3.65
N PHE A 179 10.91 -1.15 3.86
CA PHE A 179 12.24 -1.29 4.43
C PHE A 179 13.07 -2.25 3.57
N ALA A 180 13.78 -1.67 2.63
CA ALA A 180 14.43 -2.40 1.58
C ALA A 180 15.94 -2.28 1.74
N HIS A 181 16.64 -3.39 1.88
CA HIS A 181 18.09 -3.38 1.95
C HIS A 181 18.71 -4.45 1.08
N THR A 182 19.77 -4.09 0.39
CA THR A 182 20.57 -5.04 -0.35
C THR A 182 21.82 -5.38 0.45
N ALA A 183 22.00 -6.66 0.74
CA ALA A 183 23.27 -7.11 1.30
C ALA A 183 24.40 -6.68 0.35
N PRO A 184 25.50 -6.06 0.87
CA PRO A 184 26.64 -5.75 0.03
C PRO A 184 27.14 -7.04 -0.63
N PRO A 185 27.70 -6.97 -1.85
CA PRO A 185 28.33 -8.13 -2.45
C PRO A 185 29.33 -8.70 -1.45
N ARG A 186 29.13 -9.95 -1.00
CA ARG A 186 30.04 -10.59 -0.05
C ARG A 186 31.45 -10.48 -0.64
N ALA A 187 32.29 -9.68 0.02
CA ALA A 187 33.69 -9.60 -0.35
C ALA A 187 34.23 -11.03 -0.35
N ARG A 188 34.66 -11.50 -1.51
CA ARG A 188 35.25 -12.83 -1.63
C ARG A 188 36.44 -12.84 -0.65
N PRO A 189 36.50 -13.77 0.32
CA PRO A 189 37.55 -13.75 1.32
C PRO A 189 38.90 -13.74 0.60
N ALA A 190 39.73 -12.74 0.89
CA ALA A 190 41.02 -12.52 0.24
C ALA A 190 42.08 -13.58 0.59
N GLY A 191 41.67 -14.76 1.05
CA GLY A 191 42.50 -15.76 1.68
C GLY A 191 42.38 -17.13 1.03
N HIS A 192 42.87 -17.26 -0.20
CA HIS A 192 43.56 -18.48 -0.63
C HIS A 192 44.45 -18.12 -1.82
N GLY A 193 45.75 -18.39 -1.66
CA GLY A 193 46.81 -17.94 -2.56
C GLY A 193 46.44 -18.10 -4.04
N ALA A 194 46.60 -17.01 -4.79
CA ALA A 194 46.43 -17.01 -6.22
C ALA A 194 47.33 -18.11 -6.83
N ASP A 195 46.72 -19.17 -7.34
CA ASP A 195 47.36 -20.00 -8.36
C ASP A 195 47.43 -19.15 -9.63
N PRO A 196 48.63 -18.73 -10.07
CA PRO A 196 48.80 -17.86 -11.23
C PRO A 196 48.31 -18.49 -12.55
N ARG A 197 47.98 -19.79 -12.57
CA ARG A 197 47.57 -20.50 -13.80
C ARG A 197 46.10 -20.31 -14.18
N LEU A 198 45.25 -19.75 -13.32
CA LEU A 198 43.81 -19.59 -13.59
C LEU A 198 43.40 -18.24 -14.22
N HIS A 199 44.34 -17.33 -14.47
CA HIS A 199 44.04 -15.95 -14.89
C HIS A 199 43.48 -15.78 -16.31
N ARG A 200 43.47 -16.81 -17.19
CA ARG A 200 43.01 -16.65 -18.58
C ARG A 200 41.54 -16.95 -18.86
N ARG A 201 40.76 -17.51 -17.91
CA ARG A 201 39.35 -17.87 -18.18
C ARG A 201 38.28 -17.04 -17.45
N ALA A 202 38.64 -16.20 -16.49
CA ALA A 202 37.66 -15.57 -15.59
C ALA A 202 37.16 -14.16 -15.99
N ARG A 203 37.61 -13.58 -17.11
CA ARG A 203 37.25 -12.19 -17.48
C ARG A 203 35.93 -12.03 -18.24
N ALA A 204 35.26 -13.11 -18.66
CA ALA A 204 34.03 -13.00 -19.46
C ALA A 204 32.72 -12.96 -18.63
N ASP A 205 32.72 -13.49 -17.39
CA ASP A 205 31.46 -13.75 -16.65
C ASP A 205 31.04 -12.67 -15.64
N VAL A 206 31.83 -11.60 -15.50
CA VAL A 206 31.58 -10.55 -14.49
C VAL A 206 30.63 -9.46 -14.99
N GLY A 207 30.52 -9.26 -16.30
CA GLY A 207 29.67 -8.21 -16.89
C GLY A 207 28.16 -8.46 -16.80
N ALA A 208 27.71 -9.71 -16.75
CA ALA A 208 26.28 -10.05 -16.87
C ALA A 208 25.51 -10.08 -15.53
N ARG A 209 26.16 -9.91 -14.37
CA ARG A 209 25.52 -10.06 -13.05
C ARG A 209 25.16 -8.76 -12.34
N ALA A 210 25.49 -7.60 -12.90
CA ALA A 210 25.48 -6.32 -12.17
C ALA A 210 24.23 -5.44 -12.39
N CYS A 211 23.35 -5.74 -13.34
CA CYS A 211 22.06 -5.05 -13.49
C CYS A 211 20.95 -6.05 -13.20
N ARG A 212 20.64 -6.28 -11.92
CA ARG A 212 19.44 -7.05 -11.55
C ARG A 212 18.25 -6.10 -11.58
N ALA A 213 17.15 -6.55 -12.19
CA ALA A 213 15.92 -5.78 -12.34
C ALA A 213 15.46 -5.19 -11.00
N GLY A 214 14.95 -3.95 -11.04
CA GLY A 214 14.30 -3.30 -9.91
C GLY A 214 13.16 -4.13 -9.34
N ALA A 215 12.83 -3.94 -8.06
CA ALA A 215 11.61 -4.50 -7.49
C ALA A 215 10.48 -3.51 -7.69
N ALA A 216 9.40 -4.03 -8.23
CA ALA A 216 8.12 -3.40 -8.33
C ALA A 216 7.15 -4.09 -7.37
N TRP A 217 6.19 -3.34 -6.87
CA TRP A 217 4.98 -3.87 -6.25
C TRP A 217 3.78 -3.00 -6.52
N ARG A 218 2.61 -3.60 -6.43
CA ARG A 218 1.34 -2.93 -6.70
C ARG A 218 0.45 -3.03 -5.46
N ALA A 219 0.03 -1.90 -4.94
CA ALA A 219 -0.92 -1.84 -3.83
C ALA A 219 -2.31 -1.51 -4.37
N ALA A 220 -3.32 -2.23 -3.89
CA ALA A 220 -4.72 -1.93 -4.14
C ALA A 220 -5.32 -1.31 -2.87
N ALA A 221 -5.84 -0.09 -2.97
CA ALA A 221 -6.58 0.59 -1.91
C ALA A 221 -8.08 0.52 -2.19
N ALA A 222 -8.90 0.49 -1.14
CA ALA A 222 -10.35 0.42 -1.27
C ALA A 222 -10.90 1.68 -1.96
N VAL A 223 -11.92 1.53 -2.81
CA VAL A 223 -12.82 2.66 -3.08
C VAL A 223 -13.69 2.79 -1.84
N SER A 224 -13.57 3.89 -1.09
CA SER A 224 -14.50 4.19 0.02
C SER A 224 -15.87 4.53 -0.57
N GLY A 225 -16.60 3.51 -1.00
CA GLY A 225 -18.01 3.62 -1.25
C GLY A 225 -18.70 3.70 0.10
N THR A 226 -19.30 4.85 0.40
CA THR A 226 -20.15 5.09 1.57
C THR A 226 -20.96 3.83 1.88
N ALA A 227 -20.58 3.11 2.93
CA ALA A 227 -21.35 1.98 3.41
C ALA A 227 -22.76 2.49 3.71
N GLY A 228 -23.73 2.12 2.87
CA GLY A 228 -25.13 2.40 3.12
C GLY A 228 -25.45 1.87 4.51
N ARG A 229 -25.69 2.78 5.45
CA ARG A 229 -26.09 2.50 6.82
C ARG A 229 -27.40 1.71 6.75
N VAL A 230 -27.31 0.38 6.85
CA VAL A 230 -28.49 -0.47 7.05
C VAL A 230 -29.10 -0.04 8.38
N GLY A 231 -30.24 0.65 8.29
CA GLY A 231 -31.01 1.05 9.46
C GLY A 231 -31.57 -0.19 10.14
N HIS A 232 -30.88 -0.67 11.18
CA HIS A 232 -31.50 -1.52 12.18
C HIS A 232 -32.26 -0.63 13.17
N GLY A 233 -33.58 -0.56 12.97
CA GLY A 233 -34.51 -0.02 13.95
C GLY A 233 -34.66 -0.96 15.14
N ALA A 234 -34.88 -0.33 16.31
CA ALA A 234 -35.39 -0.88 17.57
C ALA A 234 -34.52 -1.95 18.26
N SER A 235 -34.45 -2.12 19.57
CA SER A 235 -34.98 -1.48 20.77
C SER A 235 -34.51 -2.40 21.90
N GLY A 236 -33.83 -1.90 22.95
CA GLY A 236 -33.58 -2.74 24.13
C GLY A 236 -32.37 -2.34 24.98
N VAL A 237 -32.54 -1.34 25.83
CA VAL A 237 -31.75 -1.16 27.06
C VAL A 237 -32.34 -2.07 28.13
N PRO A 238 -31.54 -2.90 28.83
CA PRO A 238 -31.55 -2.86 30.30
C PRO A 238 -30.13 -3.08 30.90
N PRO A 239 -29.91 -3.12 32.23
CA PRO A 239 -29.06 -2.14 32.90
C PRO A 239 -27.70 -2.70 33.37
N ASN A 240 -26.84 -1.74 33.67
CA ASN A 240 -25.55 -1.83 34.36
C ASN A 240 -25.59 -2.60 35.71
N PRO A 241 -24.69 -3.57 35.93
CA PRO A 241 -24.23 -3.91 37.27
C PRO A 241 -22.77 -3.48 37.48
N ARG A 242 -22.61 -2.66 38.53
CA ARG A 242 -21.36 -2.26 39.14
C ARG A 242 -20.54 -3.47 39.61
N GLY A 243 -19.23 -3.42 39.35
CA GLY A 243 -18.19 -4.21 40.02
C GLY A 243 -16.88 -3.97 39.25
N GLY A 244 -15.88 -3.24 39.73
CA GLY A 244 -15.37 -3.21 41.10
C GLY A 244 -14.30 -4.28 41.25
N HIS A 245 -13.16 -4.15 40.56
CA HIS A 245 -11.91 -4.82 40.94
C HIS A 245 -10.68 -4.01 40.52
N ASP A 246 -10.17 -3.27 41.50
CA ASP A 246 -8.82 -2.75 41.61
C ASP A 246 -7.84 -3.93 41.77
N THR A 247 -6.86 -4.05 40.89
CA THR A 247 -5.62 -4.78 41.19
C THR A 247 -4.42 -4.02 40.61
N ARG A 248 -3.92 -3.07 41.42
CA ARG A 248 -2.53 -2.61 41.37
C ARG A 248 -1.57 -3.80 41.26
N ARG A 249 -0.82 -3.88 40.16
CA ARG A 249 0.44 -4.64 40.12
C ARG A 249 1.62 -3.68 40.09
N THR A 250 2.32 -3.71 41.21
CA THR A 250 3.61 -3.09 41.52
C THR A 250 4.70 -3.49 40.53
N CYS A 251 5.44 -2.50 40.05
CA CYS A 251 6.74 -2.66 39.44
C CYS A 251 7.74 -3.26 40.46
N VAL A 252 8.48 -4.29 40.06
CA VAL A 252 9.65 -4.80 40.79
C VAL A 252 10.89 -4.48 39.94
N PRO A 253 11.82 -3.64 40.41
CA PRO A 253 13.11 -3.47 39.77
C PRO A 253 14.07 -4.57 40.23
N GLY A 254 14.41 -5.50 39.34
CA GLY A 254 15.44 -6.52 39.57
C GLY A 254 16.83 -5.99 39.22
N ALA A 255 17.60 -5.63 40.25
CA ALA A 255 19.01 -5.27 40.14
C ALA A 255 19.94 -6.49 40.22
N SER A 256 21.05 -6.40 39.49
CA SER A 256 22.39 -6.94 39.78
C SER A 256 22.63 -8.47 39.68
N ARG A 257 23.59 -8.84 38.81
CA ARG A 257 24.88 -9.39 39.26
C ARG A 257 25.90 -9.48 38.13
N LEU A 258 27.00 -8.74 38.33
CA LEU A 258 28.33 -9.02 37.83
C LEU A 258 28.78 -10.42 38.26
N ARG A 259 29.37 -11.18 37.33
CA ARG A 259 30.43 -12.13 37.64
C ARG A 259 31.41 -12.19 36.48
N GLY A 260 32.60 -11.64 36.71
CA GLY A 260 33.79 -12.03 35.98
C GLY A 260 34.25 -13.42 36.42
N GLY A 261 35.00 -14.06 35.54
CA GLY A 261 35.71 -15.30 35.80
C GLY A 261 36.74 -15.50 34.69
N ALA A 262 38.00 -15.37 35.11
CA ALA A 262 39.30 -15.70 34.50
C ALA A 262 39.33 -16.32 33.11
#